data_AF-A0A437AM84-F1
#
_entry.id   AF-A0A437AM84-F1
#
_cell.length_a   1.000
_cell.length_b   1.000
_cell.length_c   1.000
_cell.angle_alpha   90.00
_cell.angle_beta   90.00
_cell.angle_gamma   90.00
#
_symmetry.space_group_name_H-M   'P 1'
#
loop_
_entity.id
_entity.type
_entity.pdbx_description
1 polymer ?
#
loop_
_entity_poly.entity_id
_entity_poly.type
_entity_poly.pdbx_seq_one_letter_code
_entity_poly.pdbx_strand_id
1 'polypeptide(L)'
;MSFIQIGRVVTHRFTNQKMIITGIINDKFVVTQDSTGERYKLTVSQLSLSDELIEIKENESVDNVKKVFKCNEDVKLESDFDRFKANLIEKVKEGIVNGRIN
;
A
#
# COMPACT_ATOMS: atom_id res chain seq x y z
N MET A 1 15.40 1.99 -10.38
CA MET A 1 15.14 3.44 -10.28
C MET A 1 13.65 3.65 -10.46
N SER A 2 12.98 4.21 -9.45
CA SER A 2 11.53 4.39 -9.45
C SER A 2 11.24 5.81 -9.99
N PHE A 3 10.44 5.90 -11.04
CA PHE A 3 10.10 7.17 -11.70
C PHE A 3 8.72 7.66 -11.26
N ILE A 4 8.58 8.98 -11.19
CA ILE A 4 7.28 9.63 -10.98
C ILE A 4 6.53 9.55 -12.30
N GLN A 5 5.49 8.73 -12.34
CA GLN A 5 4.63 8.56 -13.50
C GLN A 5 3.22 8.22 -13.03
N ILE A 6 2.26 8.45 -13.93
CA ILE A 6 0.86 8.10 -13.71
C ILE A 6 0.75 6.58 -13.47
N GLY A 7 -0.06 6.18 -12.50
CA GLY A 7 -0.25 4.80 -12.11
C GLY A 7 0.76 4.26 -11.10
N ARG A 8 1.77 5.05 -10.73
CA ARG A 8 2.75 4.66 -9.71
C ARG A 8 2.09 4.62 -8.34
N VAL A 9 2.27 3.51 -7.62
CA VAL A 9 1.86 3.42 -6.22
C VAL A 9 2.89 4.14 -5.35
N VAL A 10 2.39 4.95 -4.43
CA VAL A 10 3.18 5.75 -3.51
C VAL A 10 2.66 5.58 -2.09
N THR A 11 3.54 5.81 -1.13
CA THR A 11 3.18 5.86 0.28
C THR A 11 3.44 7.26 0.81
N HIS A 12 2.46 7.85 1.46
CA HIS A 12 2.64 9.14 2.12
C HIS A 12 3.53 8.96 3.36
N ARG A 13 4.63 9.73 3.45
CA ARG A 13 5.68 9.52 4.46
C ARG A 13 5.24 9.72 5.91
N PHE A 14 4.21 10.54 6.14
CA PHE A 14 3.76 10.87 7.50
C PHE A 14 2.61 9.98 7.98
N THR A 15 1.74 9.54 7.06
CA THR A 15 0.54 8.77 7.40
C THR A 15 0.70 7.29 7.08
N ASN A 16 1.78 6.89 6.40
CA ASN A 16 1.99 5.56 5.82
C ASN A 16 0.84 5.06 4.93
N GLN A 17 -0.01 5.98 4.47
CA GLN A 17 -1.15 5.64 3.62
C GLN A 17 -0.65 5.38 2.19
N LYS A 18 -1.05 4.24 1.64
CA LYS A 18 -0.82 3.92 0.23
C LYS A 18 -1.81 4.69 -0.66
N MET A 19 -1.28 5.26 -1.73
CA MET A 19 -2.00 6.05 -2.71
C MET A 19 -1.46 5.75 -4.11
N ILE A 20 -2.15 6.17 -5.14
CA ILE A 20 -1.73 6.05 -6.54
C ILE A 20 -1.65 7.42 -7.20
N ILE A 21 -0.61 7.68 -7.99
CA ILE A 21 -0.50 8.93 -8.76
C ILE A 21 -1.47 8.88 -9.95
N THR A 22 -2.47 9.75 -9.98
CA THR A 22 -3.45 9.82 -11.09
C THR A 22 -3.18 10.94 -12.09
N GLY A 23 -2.32 11.90 -11.72
CA GLY A 23 -1.94 13.02 -12.59
C GLY A 23 -0.71 13.75 -12.06
N ILE A 24 0.01 14.43 -12.96
CA ILE A 24 1.22 15.19 -12.64
C ILE A 24 0.95 16.65 -13.00
N ILE A 25 1.04 17.54 -12.02
CA ILE A 25 0.79 18.97 -12.25
C ILE A 25 2.08 19.64 -12.72
N ASN A 26 3.18 19.39 -12.01
CA ASN A 26 4.51 19.88 -12.32
C ASN A 26 5.59 19.01 -11.67
N ASP A 27 6.83 19.47 -11.69
CA ASP A 27 8.01 18.83 -11.09
C ASP A 27 7.89 18.56 -9.58
N LYS A 28 7.08 19.35 -8.87
CA LYS A 28 6.95 19.32 -7.41
C LYS A 28 5.63 18.73 -6.92
N PHE A 29 4.56 18.82 -7.70
CA PHE A 29 3.20 18.50 -7.29
C PHE A 29 2.58 17.43 -8.17
N VAL A 30 1.97 16.46 -7.51
CA VAL A 30 1.24 15.35 -8.14
C VAL A 30 -0.16 15.26 -7.54
N VAL A 31 -1.09 14.74 -8.32
CA VAL A 31 -2.42 14.36 -7.85
C VAL A 31 -2.39 12.88 -7.52
N THR A 32 -2.72 12.56 -6.28
CA THR A 32 -2.81 11.19 -5.78
C THR A 32 -4.23 10.85 -5.40
N GLN A 33 -4.62 9.59 -5.60
CA GLN A 33 -5.88 9.05 -5.12
C GLN A 33 -5.60 7.98 -4.08
N ASP A 34 -6.36 7.98 -2.99
CA ASP A 34 -6.27 6.95 -1.97
C ASP A 34 -7.21 5.76 -2.26
N SER A 35 -7.25 4.78 -1.35
CA SER A 35 -8.17 3.64 -1.42
C SER A 35 -9.63 4.05 -1.22
N THR A 36 -9.90 5.15 -0.52
CA THR A 36 -11.25 5.65 -0.27
C THR A 36 -11.83 6.40 -1.47
N GLY A 37 -11.00 6.76 -2.45
CA GLY A 37 -11.35 7.50 -3.66
C GLY A 37 -11.14 8.99 -3.57
N GLU A 38 -10.70 9.50 -2.43
CA GLU A 38 -10.39 10.90 -2.28
C GLU A 38 -9.10 11.25 -3.04
N ARG A 39 -9.10 12.45 -3.62
CA ARG A 39 -7.97 12.98 -4.38
C ARG A 39 -7.30 14.10 -3.62
N TYR A 40 -5.99 14.01 -3.55
CA TYR A 40 -5.15 14.97 -2.87
C TYR A 40 -4.12 15.52 -3.84
N LYS A 41 -3.83 16.81 -3.69
CA LYS A 41 -2.65 17.42 -4.31
C LYS A 41 -1.52 17.37 -3.29
N LEU A 42 -0.50 16.56 -3.58
CA LEU A 42 0.63 16.35 -2.68
C LEU A 42 1.94 16.75 -3.34
N THR A 43 2.92 17.08 -2.52
CA THR A 43 4.29 17.30 -3.01
C THR A 43 5.04 15.99 -3.11
N VAL A 44 5.89 15.85 -4.13
CA VAL A 44 6.73 14.66 -4.34
C VAL A 44 7.59 14.35 -3.10
N SER A 45 8.06 15.39 -2.38
CA SER A 45 8.83 15.25 -1.14
C SER A 45 8.09 14.53 0.00
N GLN A 46 6.76 14.58 0.00
CA GLN A 46 5.92 13.93 1.01
C GLN A 46 5.66 12.44 0.69
N LEU A 47 6.15 11.96 -0.45
CA LEU A 47 5.86 10.63 -0.96
C LEU A 47 7.11 9.75 -0.94
N SER A 48 6.88 8.46 -0.72
CA SER A 48 7.82 7.38 -0.98
C SER A 48 7.31 6.61 -2.20
N LEU A 49 8.18 6.39 -3.19
CA LEU A 49 7.82 5.68 -4.42
C LEU A 49 7.90 4.16 -4.16
N SER A 50 6.84 3.43 -4.50
CA SER A 50 6.87 1.97 -4.56
C SER A 50 7.41 1.51 -5.93
N ASP A 51 7.83 0.26 -6.04
CA ASP A 51 8.17 -0.35 -7.33
C ASP A 51 6.93 -0.78 -8.11
N GLU A 52 5.79 -0.86 -7.43
CA GLU A 52 4.50 -1.21 -8.02
C GLU A 52 3.97 -0.10 -8.97
N LEU A 53 3.57 -0.53 -10.16
CA LEU A 53 3.01 0.30 -11.21
C LEU A 53 1.71 -0.33 -11.69
N ILE A 54 0.67 0.47 -11.73
CA ILE A 54 -0.65 0.05 -12.19
C ILE A 54 -0.96 0.86 -13.44
N GLU A 55 -1.33 0.19 -14.54
CA GLU A 55 -1.72 0.87 -15.77
C GLU A 55 -3.07 1.57 -15.57
N ILE A 56 -3.05 2.91 -15.52
CA ILE A 56 -4.23 3.77 -15.51
C ILE A 56 -4.02 4.91 -16.50
N LYS A 57 -5.13 5.47 -17.01
CA LYS A 57 -5.09 6.68 -17.82
C LYS A 57 -4.93 7.92 -16.95
N GLU A 58 -4.36 8.97 -17.54
CA GLU A 58 -4.30 10.27 -16.87
C GLU A 58 -5.71 10.77 -16.57
N ASN A 59 -5.94 11.26 -15.35
CA ASN A 59 -7.23 11.81 -14.90
C ASN A 59 -8.40 10.83 -15.08
N GLU A 60 -8.14 9.52 -15.06
CA GLU A 60 -9.18 8.50 -15.13
C GLU A 60 -10.22 8.67 -14.00
N SER A 61 -11.45 8.16 -14.16
CA SER A 61 -12.49 8.34 -13.14
C SER A 61 -12.11 7.68 -11.82
N VAL A 62 -12.56 8.28 -10.70
CA VAL A 62 -12.29 7.77 -9.34
C VAL A 62 -12.70 6.30 -9.21
N ASP A 63 -13.86 5.94 -9.77
CA ASP A 63 -14.41 4.59 -9.72
C ASP A 63 -13.59 3.56 -10.48
N ASN A 64 -13.00 3.94 -11.62
CA ASN A 64 -12.11 3.06 -12.37
C ASN A 64 -10.81 2.84 -11.61
N VAL A 65 -10.21 3.92 -11.09
CA VAL A 65 -8.97 3.83 -10.31
C VAL A 65 -9.19 2.95 -9.08
N LYS A 66 -10.32 3.06 -8.37
CA LYS A 66 -10.65 2.17 -7.23
C LYS A 66 -10.75 0.69 -7.59
N LYS A 67 -11.23 0.36 -8.79
CA LYS A 67 -11.36 -1.05 -9.21
C LYS A 67 -9.99 -1.72 -9.35
N VAL A 68 -9.01 -0.94 -9.82
CA VAL A 68 -7.65 -1.44 -10.11
C VAL A 68 -6.73 -1.27 -8.91
N PHE A 69 -6.82 -0.14 -8.20
CA PHE A 69 -6.07 0.15 -7.00
C PHE A 69 -6.81 -0.35 -5.75
N LYS A 70 -6.56 -1.62 -5.41
CA LYS A 70 -6.95 -2.16 -4.11
C LYS A 70 -5.76 -2.04 -3.18
N CYS A 71 -5.85 -1.16 -2.18
CA CYS A 71 -4.96 -1.27 -1.03
C CYS A 71 -5.25 -2.62 -0.38
N ASN A 72 -4.39 -3.61 -0.60
CA ASN A 72 -4.29 -4.75 0.30
C ASN A 72 -3.79 -4.19 1.64
N GLU A 73 -4.73 -3.69 2.44
CA GLU A 73 -4.55 -3.54 3.87
C GLU A 73 -4.52 -4.95 4.46
N ASP A 74 -3.43 -5.68 4.24
CA ASP A 74 -3.05 -6.79 5.11
C ASP A 74 -2.52 -6.22 6.42
N VAL A 75 -3.38 -5.50 7.15
CA VAL A 75 -3.20 -5.24 8.58
C VAL A 75 -4.54 -5.47 9.26
N LYS A 76 -5.03 -6.70 9.16
CA LYS A 76 -5.81 -7.28 10.24
C LYS A 76 -4.85 -7.98 11.18
N LEU A 77 -4.42 -7.27 12.21
CA LEU A 77 -4.06 -7.85 13.50
C LEU A 77 -4.62 -6.92 14.59
N GLU A 78 -5.93 -6.94 14.84
CA GLU A 78 -6.73 -8.03 15.45
C GLU A 78 -6.56 -8.09 16.97
N SER A 79 -7.64 -8.49 17.63
CA SER A 79 -7.80 -8.43 19.09
C SER A 79 -6.72 -9.23 19.85
N ASP A 80 -6.70 -9.10 21.17
CA ASP A 80 -5.80 -9.89 22.03
C ASP A 80 -5.94 -11.41 21.78
N PHE A 81 -7.12 -11.87 21.33
CA PHE A 81 -7.36 -13.25 20.96
C PHE A 81 -6.65 -13.68 19.67
N ASP A 82 -6.45 -12.77 18.74
CA ASP A 82 -5.82 -13.07 17.47
C ASP A 82 -4.29 -13.03 17.58
N ARG A 83 -3.76 -12.16 18.44
CA ARG A 83 -2.37 -12.27 18.93
C ARG A 83 -2.12 -13.62 19.60
N PHE A 84 -3.07 -14.11 20.37
CA PHE A 84 -2.97 -15.43 20.99
C PHE A 84 -2.91 -16.55 19.97
N LYS A 85 -3.78 -16.55 18.94
CA LYS A 85 -3.73 -17.54 17.85
C LYS A 85 -2.41 -17.52 17.10
N ALA A 86 -1.90 -16.34 16.77
CA ALA A 86 -0.62 -16.18 16.07
C ALA A 86 0.53 -16.79 16.88
N ASN A 87 0.62 -16.44 18.17
CA ASN A 87 1.61 -17.00 19.10
C ASN A 87 1.48 -18.53 19.25
N LEU A 88 0.25 -19.06 19.29
CA LEU A 88 0.04 -20.51 19.39
C LEU A 88 0.49 -21.25 18.13
N ILE A 89 0.18 -20.70 16.95
CA ILE A 89 0.62 -21.27 15.66
C ILE A 89 2.15 -21.27 15.57
N GLU A 90 2.80 -20.18 15.99
CA GLU A 90 4.26 -20.07 15.98
C GLU A 90 4.91 -21.10 16.92
N LYS A 91 4.41 -21.23 18.15
CA LYS A 91 4.89 -22.27 19.09
C LYS A 91 4.73 -23.69 18.57
N VAL A 92 3.63 -24.00 17.89
CA VAL A 92 3.41 -25.32 17.28
C VAL A 92 4.39 -25.55 16.13
N LYS A 93 4.63 -24.53 15.29
CA LYS A 93 5.61 -24.62 14.20
C LYS A 93 7.01 -24.85 14.75
N GLU A 94 7.45 -24.09 15.75
CA GLU A 94 8.75 -24.28 16.41
C GLU A 94 8.88 -25.67 17.02
N GLY A 95 7.83 -26.17 17.68
CA GLY A 95 7.80 -27.53 18.23
C GLY A 95 7.94 -28.63 17.18
N ILE A 96 7.29 -28.49 16.01
CA ILE A 96 7.40 -29.43 14.90
C ILE A 96 8.80 -29.37 14.25
N VAL A 97 9.36 -28.18 14.08
CA VAL A 97 10.68 -27.99 13.48
C VAL A 97 11.77 -28.56 14.39
N ASN A 98 11.72 -28.26 15.69
CA ASN A 98 12.68 -28.78 16.67
C ASN A 98 12.50 -30.29 16.92
N GLY A 99 11.28 -30.81 16.78
CA GLY A 99 10.98 -32.24 16.90
C GLY A 99 11.40 -33.09 15.68
N ARG A 100 11.74 -32.47 14.54
CA ARG A 100 12.24 -33.16 13.33
C ARG A 100 13.77 -33.17 13.20
N ILE A 101 14.47 -32.46 14.09
CA ILE A 101 15.93 -32.34 14.09
C ILE A 101 16.59 -33.31 15.12
N ASN A 102 15.78 -34.03 15.91
CA ASN A 102 16.20 -35.19 16.71
C ASN A 102 15.75 -36.50 16.04
#